data_AF-A0A6N7TKU5-F1
#
_entry.id   AF-A0A6N7TKU5-F1
#
_cell.length_a   1.000
_cell.length_b   1.000
_cell.length_c   1.000
_cell.angle_alpha   90.00
_cell.angle_beta   90.00
_cell.angle_gamma   90.00
#
_symmetry.space_group_name_H-M   'P 1'
#
loop_
_entity.id
_entity.type
_entity.pdbx_description
1 polymer ?
#
loop_
_entity_poly.entity_id
_entity_poly.type
_entity_poly.pdbx_seq_one_letter_code
_entity_poly.pdbx_strand_id
1 'polypeptide(L)'
;MTRAYLAFTAKGLALAQKLAAAYPGSVARCGHEAGQVHLADWTARQFAGSDALVFVGAVGIAVRAIAPHCQSKAQDPAVVVLDECGRFAVPILSGHLGGANDLARALAAVCGAVPVITTATDANGVFAVDEWAKHQNCTVLEPERIKLVSGALLAGKTVQFASDWPIAGAPPDGITAGDAPDFALTLCPAGDALHLVPRIGVLGVGCKRGTSAETLAEAFAAFCAQNRLAPQCITAAASIDLKQNEAGLLTFCKSHSWPVQFFTAEQLRAAPGSFTPSAFVQSVTGVDNVCERSAVLAAGGTLVFHKYAHTGVTFALAVRPYAPDWRWQNV
;
A
#
# COMPACT_ATOMS: atom_id res chain seq x y z
N MET A 1 4.80 -9.66 -0.71
CA MET A 1 6.03 -9.07 -1.26
C MET A 1 6.82 -10.14 -2.01
N THR A 2 6.90 -10.05 -3.34
CA THR A 2 7.70 -10.92 -4.21
C THR A 2 9.16 -10.47 -4.20
N ARG A 3 10.09 -11.43 -4.11
CA ARG A 3 11.54 -11.18 -4.04
C ARG A 3 12.27 -12.08 -5.00
N ALA A 4 13.32 -11.55 -5.63
CA ALA A 4 14.17 -12.30 -6.54
C ALA A 4 15.65 -12.07 -6.20
N TYR A 5 16.39 -13.17 -6.03
CA TYR A 5 17.80 -13.19 -5.70
C TYR A 5 18.62 -13.64 -6.91
N LEU A 6 19.68 -12.91 -7.25
CA LEU A 6 20.61 -13.28 -8.33
C LEU A 6 22.04 -13.32 -7.80
N ALA A 7 22.72 -14.46 -7.97
CA ALA A 7 24.11 -14.62 -7.58
C ALA A 7 25.05 -14.76 -8.79
N PHE A 8 26.32 -14.31 -8.63
CA PHE A 8 27.39 -14.34 -9.66
C PHE A 8 28.59 -15.26 -9.36
N THR A 9 28.68 -15.84 -8.15
CA THR A 9 29.53 -17.02 -7.83
C THR A 9 28.74 -18.18 -7.20
N ALA A 10 29.31 -19.39 -7.12
CA ALA A 10 28.70 -20.52 -6.37
C ALA A 10 28.60 -20.21 -4.87
N LYS A 11 29.60 -19.52 -4.31
CA LYS A 11 29.57 -19.00 -2.95
C LYS A 11 28.44 -17.99 -2.75
N GLY A 12 28.28 -17.05 -3.69
CA GLY A 12 27.16 -16.11 -3.70
C GLY A 12 25.81 -16.80 -3.80
N LEU A 13 25.71 -17.90 -4.55
CA LEU A 13 24.47 -18.69 -4.64
C LEU A 13 24.09 -19.29 -3.28
N ALA A 14 25.06 -19.84 -2.55
CA ALA A 14 24.83 -20.36 -1.20
C ALA A 14 24.36 -19.25 -0.23
N LEU A 15 24.95 -18.04 -0.32
CA LEU A 15 24.48 -16.89 0.44
C LEU A 15 23.05 -16.50 0.03
N ALA A 16 22.74 -16.41 -1.27
CA ALA A 16 21.41 -16.10 -1.77
C ALA A 16 20.35 -17.11 -1.27
N GLN A 17 20.67 -18.40 -1.26
CA GLN A 17 19.80 -19.45 -0.71
C GLN A 17 19.58 -19.29 0.79
N LYS A 18 20.63 -18.98 1.56
CA LYS A 18 20.52 -18.69 2.99
C LYS A 18 19.60 -17.48 3.24
N LEU A 19 19.77 -16.40 2.49
CA LEU A 19 18.92 -15.21 2.61
C LEU A 19 17.46 -15.52 2.24
N ALA A 20 17.24 -16.26 1.15
CA ALA A 20 15.91 -16.66 0.70
C ALA A 20 15.19 -17.60 1.69
N ALA A 21 15.91 -18.37 2.50
CA ALA A 21 15.31 -19.19 3.55
C ALA A 21 14.70 -18.33 4.68
N ALA A 22 15.37 -17.24 5.07
CA ALA A 22 14.84 -16.29 6.06
C ALA A 22 13.81 -15.33 5.46
N TYR A 23 14.03 -14.91 4.21
CA TYR A 23 13.24 -13.94 3.49
C TYR A 23 12.79 -14.54 2.13
N PRO A 24 11.68 -15.27 2.07
CA PRO A 24 11.27 -16.07 0.91
C PRO A 24 11.27 -15.31 -0.42
N GLY A 25 11.88 -15.92 -1.44
CA GLY A 25 11.92 -15.42 -2.81
C GLY A 25 12.56 -16.42 -3.78
N SER A 26 12.49 -16.12 -5.08
CA SER A 26 13.12 -16.93 -6.13
C SER A 26 14.64 -16.74 -6.13
N VAL A 27 15.41 -17.80 -6.34
CA VAL A 27 16.88 -17.74 -6.36
C VAL A 27 17.38 -18.21 -7.72
N ALA A 28 18.23 -17.42 -8.36
CA ALA A 28 18.83 -17.74 -9.65
C ALA A 28 20.36 -17.56 -9.65
N ARG A 29 20.99 -18.29 -10.57
CA ARG A 29 22.43 -18.26 -10.83
C ARG A 29 22.66 -17.58 -12.18
N CYS A 30 23.39 -16.47 -12.20
CA CYS A 30 23.76 -15.83 -13.46
C CYS A 30 24.91 -16.58 -14.14
N GLY A 31 24.83 -16.77 -15.46
CA GLY A 31 25.89 -17.34 -16.28
C GLY A 31 25.38 -17.87 -17.63
N HIS A 32 26.18 -18.71 -18.29
CA HIS A 32 25.93 -19.21 -19.66
C HIS A 32 25.70 -20.73 -19.73
N GLU A 33 25.72 -21.43 -18.59
CA GLU A 33 25.52 -22.87 -18.52
C GLU A 33 24.03 -23.22 -18.40
N ALA A 34 23.69 -24.49 -18.68
CA ALA A 34 22.33 -24.97 -18.54
C ALA A 34 21.78 -24.76 -17.12
N GLY A 35 20.58 -24.19 -17.01
CA GLY A 35 19.94 -23.83 -15.74
C GLY A 35 20.36 -22.48 -15.15
N GLN A 36 21.28 -21.76 -15.79
CA GLN A 36 21.65 -20.39 -15.44
C GLN A 36 20.82 -19.38 -16.24
N VAL A 37 20.73 -18.15 -15.72
CA VAL A 37 19.99 -17.05 -16.35
C VAL A 37 20.94 -15.98 -16.90
N HIS A 38 20.53 -15.34 -17.99
CA HIS A 38 21.21 -14.15 -18.50
C HIS A 38 20.82 -12.92 -17.67
N LEU A 39 21.80 -12.09 -17.34
CA LEU A 39 21.62 -10.92 -16.47
C LEU A 39 20.57 -9.95 -17.00
N ALA A 40 20.62 -9.61 -18.29
CA ALA A 40 19.71 -8.64 -18.89
C ALA A 40 18.25 -9.14 -18.84
N ASP A 41 18.00 -10.37 -19.31
CA ASP A 41 16.65 -10.94 -19.36
C ASP A 41 16.07 -11.15 -17.96
N TRP A 42 16.89 -11.65 -17.03
CA TRP A 42 16.47 -11.81 -15.64
C TRP A 42 16.13 -10.46 -15.03
N THR A 43 16.99 -9.45 -15.23
CA THR A 43 16.77 -8.12 -14.64
C THR A 43 15.52 -7.48 -15.22
N ALA A 44 15.33 -7.49 -16.54
CA ALA A 44 14.13 -6.94 -17.17
C ALA A 44 12.85 -7.60 -16.64
N ARG A 45 12.84 -8.93 -16.54
CA ARG A 45 11.68 -9.68 -16.03
C ARG A 45 11.41 -9.39 -14.55
N GLN A 46 12.43 -9.44 -13.71
CA GLN A 46 12.23 -9.28 -12.27
C GLN A 46 11.96 -7.82 -11.91
N PHE A 47 12.58 -6.86 -12.58
CA PHE A 47 12.34 -5.44 -12.34
C PHE A 47 10.88 -5.06 -12.60
N ALA A 48 10.24 -5.69 -13.59
CA ALA A 48 8.83 -5.46 -13.90
C ALA A 48 7.84 -6.26 -13.02
N GLY A 49 8.28 -7.34 -12.37
CA GLY A 49 7.38 -8.33 -11.75
C GLY A 49 7.64 -8.65 -10.28
N SER A 50 8.72 -8.14 -9.70
CA SER A 50 9.09 -8.35 -8.31
C SER A 50 9.03 -7.05 -7.51
N ASP A 51 8.64 -7.13 -6.24
CA ASP A 51 8.70 -5.98 -5.33
C ASP A 51 10.14 -5.65 -4.89
N ALA A 52 11.04 -6.65 -4.93
CA ALA A 52 12.45 -6.44 -4.60
C ALA A 52 13.42 -7.38 -5.34
N LEU A 53 14.56 -6.84 -5.73
CA LEU A 53 15.69 -7.54 -6.34
C LEU A 53 16.90 -7.51 -5.38
N VAL A 54 17.51 -8.67 -5.17
CA VAL A 54 18.69 -8.83 -4.34
C VAL A 54 19.83 -9.40 -5.18
N PHE A 55 20.87 -8.60 -5.42
CA PHE A 55 22.05 -9.05 -6.13
C PHE A 55 23.11 -9.50 -5.13
N VAL A 56 23.62 -10.73 -5.27
CA VAL A 56 24.75 -11.24 -4.49
C VAL A 56 26.00 -11.23 -5.37
N GLY A 57 26.75 -10.13 -5.31
CA GLY A 57 27.91 -9.84 -6.15
C GLY A 57 28.33 -8.37 -6.09
N ALA A 58 28.92 -7.87 -7.18
CA ALA A 58 29.42 -6.50 -7.24
C ALA A 58 28.32 -5.47 -7.51
N VAL A 59 28.30 -4.38 -6.73
CA VAL A 59 27.35 -3.25 -6.89
C VAL A 59 27.34 -2.70 -8.32
N GLY A 60 28.51 -2.54 -8.94
CA GLY A 60 28.61 -2.01 -10.30
C GLY A 60 27.98 -2.90 -11.38
N ILE A 61 27.76 -4.20 -11.11
CA ILE A 61 26.99 -5.08 -12.01
C ILE A 61 25.51 -4.78 -11.86
N ALA A 62 25.01 -4.75 -10.62
CA ALA A 62 23.61 -4.46 -10.31
C ALA A 62 23.19 -3.10 -10.87
N VAL A 63 23.97 -2.04 -10.62
CA VAL A 63 23.69 -0.68 -11.12
C VAL A 63 23.53 -0.64 -12.63
N ARG A 64 24.46 -1.26 -13.38
CA ARG A 64 24.39 -1.30 -14.85
C ARG A 64 23.21 -2.12 -15.35
N ALA A 65 22.86 -3.20 -14.65
CA ALA A 65 21.75 -4.06 -15.03
C ALA A 65 20.39 -3.37 -14.84
N ILE A 66 20.21 -2.62 -13.75
CA ILE A 66 18.93 -1.94 -13.46
C ILE A 66 18.77 -0.59 -14.18
N ALA A 67 19.87 0.06 -14.57
CA ALA A 67 19.84 1.42 -15.12
C ALA A 67 18.86 1.62 -16.31
N PRO A 68 18.74 0.69 -17.28
CA PRO A 68 17.78 0.84 -18.38
C PRO A 68 16.31 0.74 -17.97
N HIS A 69 16.02 0.29 -16.75
CA HIS A 69 14.68 0.00 -16.28
C HIS A 69 14.18 1.00 -15.22
N CYS A 70 15.07 1.81 -14.64
CA CYS A 70 14.72 2.76 -13.59
C CYS A 70 13.80 3.86 -14.15
N GLN A 71 12.66 4.08 -13.49
CA GLN A 71 11.67 5.09 -13.88
C GLN A 71 11.44 6.09 -12.75
N SER A 72 11.06 5.63 -11.57
CA SER A 72 10.80 6.50 -10.43
C SER A 72 10.84 5.77 -9.10
N LYS A 73 11.22 6.48 -8.02
CA LYS A 73 11.26 5.94 -6.65
C LYS A 73 9.92 5.40 -6.14
N ALA A 74 8.80 5.82 -6.73
CA ALA A 74 7.46 5.42 -6.33
C ALA A 74 7.00 4.11 -6.98
N GLN A 75 7.64 3.70 -8.08
CA GLN A 75 7.25 2.54 -8.89
C GLN A 75 8.35 1.48 -8.96
N ASP A 76 9.61 1.91 -8.96
CA ASP A 76 10.75 1.02 -9.08
C ASP A 76 10.87 0.10 -7.84
N PRO A 77 11.20 -1.18 -8.03
CA PRO A 77 11.34 -2.12 -6.92
C PRO A 77 12.50 -1.75 -6.01
N ALA A 78 12.48 -2.25 -4.77
CA ALA A 78 13.63 -2.18 -3.89
C ALA A 78 14.81 -2.98 -4.48
N VAL A 79 15.99 -2.37 -4.55
CA VAL A 79 17.20 -3.08 -5.01
C VAL A 79 18.27 -3.01 -3.94
N VAL A 80 18.71 -4.19 -3.48
CA VAL A 80 19.77 -4.36 -2.48
C VAL A 80 20.89 -5.21 -3.06
N VAL A 81 22.14 -4.86 -2.78
CA VAL A 81 23.31 -5.63 -3.16
C VAL A 81 24.03 -6.12 -1.91
N LEU A 82 24.34 -7.41 -1.86
CA LEU A 82 25.26 -7.98 -0.89
C LEU A 82 26.52 -8.48 -1.60
N ASP A 83 27.69 -8.27 -0.99
CA ASP A 83 28.89 -8.96 -1.47
C ASP A 83 28.81 -10.46 -1.15
N GLU A 84 29.51 -11.30 -1.90
CA GLU A 84 29.40 -12.77 -1.76
C GLU A 84 29.90 -13.30 -0.40
N CYS A 85 30.64 -12.50 0.35
CA CYS A 85 31.07 -12.83 1.71
C CYS A 85 30.06 -12.35 2.78
N GLY A 86 29.00 -11.64 2.41
CA GLY A 86 28.01 -11.11 3.33
C GLY A 86 28.59 -10.09 4.32
N ARG A 87 29.53 -9.25 3.88
CA ARG A 87 30.14 -8.20 4.71
C ARG A 87 29.34 -6.91 4.68
N PHE A 88 28.75 -6.58 3.54
CA PHE A 88 27.96 -5.36 3.35
C PHE A 88 26.62 -5.67 2.69
N ALA A 89 25.58 -4.95 3.11
CA ALA A 89 24.29 -4.90 2.44
C ALA A 89 23.99 -3.45 2.04
N VAL A 90 23.96 -3.18 0.74
CA VAL A 90 23.91 -1.83 0.18
C VAL A 90 22.57 -1.67 -0.56
N PRO A 91 21.62 -0.87 -0.05
CA PRO A 91 20.46 -0.46 -0.84
C PRO A 91 20.91 0.51 -1.93
N ILE A 92 20.53 0.25 -3.18
CA ILE A 92 20.95 1.06 -4.33
C ILE A 92 19.79 1.66 -5.12
N LEU A 93 18.56 1.23 -4.88
CA LEU A 93 17.35 1.79 -5.49
C LEU A 93 16.16 1.68 -4.53
N SER A 94 15.30 2.70 -4.53
CA SER A 94 14.06 2.76 -3.75
C SER A 94 14.22 2.51 -2.24
N GLY A 95 15.10 3.29 -1.60
CA GLY A 95 15.47 3.23 -0.16
C GLY A 95 14.30 3.22 0.83
N HIS A 96 13.69 4.38 1.10
CA HIS A 96 12.61 4.56 2.08
C HIS A 96 11.28 3.93 1.64
N LEU A 97 10.45 4.68 0.88
CA LEU A 97 9.13 4.22 0.43
C LEU A 97 9.17 2.84 -0.24
N GLY A 98 10.16 2.59 -1.11
CA GLY A 98 10.34 1.28 -1.75
C GLY A 98 10.81 0.17 -0.82
N GLY A 99 11.41 0.49 0.33
CA GLY A 99 11.80 -0.46 1.37
C GLY A 99 13.15 -1.13 1.18
N ALA A 100 14.02 -0.62 0.30
CA ALA A 100 15.37 -1.17 0.17
C ALA A 100 16.22 -0.96 1.43
N ASN A 101 16.01 0.12 2.19
CA ASN A 101 16.74 0.36 3.44
C ASN A 101 16.41 -0.71 4.49
N ASP A 102 15.12 -0.95 4.73
CA ASP A 102 14.67 -1.99 5.66
C ASP A 102 15.09 -3.39 5.19
N LEU A 103 14.98 -3.66 3.88
CA LEU A 103 15.43 -4.93 3.33
C LEU A 103 16.95 -5.12 3.52
N ALA A 104 17.76 -4.07 3.36
CA ALA A 104 19.20 -4.14 3.59
C ALA A 104 19.52 -4.45 5.06
N ARG A 105 18.85 -3.80 6.02
CA ARG A 105 18.98 -4.10 7.46
C ARG A 105 18.57 -5.54 7.78
N ALA A 106 17.44 -5.97 7.24
CA ALA A 106 16.89 -7.31 7.42
C ALA A 106 17.83 -8.40 6.88
N LEU A 107 18.33 -8.25 5.65
CA LEU A 107 19.27 -9.19 5.04
C LEU A 107 20.61 -9.19 5.77
N ALA A 108 21.08 -8.02 6.20
CA ALA A 108 22.31 -7.88 6.98
C ALA A 108 22.24 -8.67 8.31
N ALA A 109 21.11 -8.61 9.02
CA ALA A 109 20.92 -9.36 10.26
C ALA A 109 21.04 -10.89 10.07
N VAL A 110 20.70 -11.42 8.89
CA VAL A 110 20.78 -12.87 8.59
C VAL A 110 22.21 -13.35 8.35
N CYS A 111 23.03 -12.53 7.70
CA CYS A 111 24.37 -12.92 7.27
C CYS A 111 25.50 -12.27 8.09
N GLY A 112 25.19 -11.34 8.99
CA GLY A 112 26.17 -10.58 9.76
C GLY A 112 26.80 -9.43 8.97
N ALA A 113 26.17 -9.00 7.86
CA ALA A 113 26.65 -7.87 7.09
C ALA A 113 26.44 -6.55 7.84
N VAL A 114 27.16 -5.52 7.43
CA VAL A 114 26.89 -4.13 7.81
C VAL A 114 25.94 -3.51 6.78
N PRO A 115 24.76 -3.00 7.16
CA PRO A 115 23.91 -2.26 6.24
C PRO A 115 24.51 -0.87 5.96
N VAL A 116 24.71 -0.53 4.69
CA VAL A 116 25.32 0.73 4.25
C VAL A 116 24.23 1.70 3.79
N ILE A 117 23.50 2.26 4.76
CA ILE A 117 22.42 3.22 4.51
C ILE A 117 23.01 4.63 4.36
N THR A 118 22.68 5.32 3.27
CA THR A 118 23.28 6.62 2.91
C THR A 118 22.26 7.75 2.74
N THR A 119 20.97 7.47 2.92
CA THR A 119 19.88 8.44 2.87
C THR A 119 20.06 9.52 3.93
N ALA A 120 19.89 10.79 3.53
CA ALA A 120 20.17 11.93 4.40
C ALA A 120 19.32 11.95 5.67
N THR A 121 18.06 11.50 5.59
CA THR A 121 17.17 11.44 6.75
C THR A 121 17.63 10.39 7.76
N ASP A 122 18.01 9.19 7.31
CA ASP A 122 18.62 8.15 8.15
C ASP A 122 19.93 8.62 8.78
N ALA A 123 20.81 9.24 7.99
CA ALA A 123 22.11 9.70 8.45
C ALA A 123 22.01 10.78 9.54
N ASN A 124 20.93 11.57 9.54
CA ASN A 124 20.68 12.62 10.53
C ASN A 124 19.67 12.22 11.60
N GLY A 125 19.11 10.99 11.55
CA GLY A 125 18.11 10.52 12.50
C GLY A 125 16.80 11.34 12.49
N VAL A 126 16.48 12.01 11.37
CA VAL A 126 15.25 12.81 11.26
C VAL A 126 14.09 11.96 10.80
N PHE A 127 12.87 12.35 11.20
CA PHE A 127 11.65 11.65 10.86
C PHE A 127 11.44 11.52 9.34
N ALA A 128 11.25 10.28 8.88
CA ALA A 128 10.90 9.96 7.50
C ALA A 128 9.38 9.73 7.37
N VAL A 129 8.66 10.74 6.87
CA VAL A 129 7.20 10.74 6.76
C VAL A 129 6.67 9.61 5.87
N ASP A 130 7.41 9.25 4.83
CA ASP A 130 7.04 8.21 3.87
C ASP A 130 7.23 6.79 4.42
N GLU A 131 8.31 6.57 5.19
CA GLU A 131 8.48 5.31 5.91
C GLU A 131 7.41 5.15 7.00
N TRP A 132 7.16 6.20 7.79
CA TRP A 132 6.09 6.18 8.78
C TRP A 132 4.74 5.86 8.13
N ALA A 133 4.37 6.55 7.04
CA ALA A 133 3.14 6.30 6.29
C ALA A 133 3.01 4.83 5.88
N LYS A 134 4.08 4.23 5.35
CA LYS A 134 4.10 2.82 4.96
C LYS A 134 3.83 1.89 6.16
N HIS A 135 4.46 2.14 7.30
CA HIS A 135 4.24 1.38 8.54
C HIS A 135 2.83 1.56 9.10
N GLN A 136 2.22 2.72 8.88
CA GLN A 136 0.82 2.99 9.26
C GLN A 136 -0.21 2.50 8.22
N ASN A 137 0.18 1.65 7.27
CA ASN A 137 -0.69 1.15 6.19
C ASN A 137 -1.33 2.28 5.35
N CYS A 138 -0.58 3.35 5.09
CA CYS A 138 -1.01 4.46 4.26
C CYS A 138 -0.41 4.40 2.86
N THR A 139 -1.16 4.92 1.90
CA THR A 139 -0.67 5.32 0.59
C THR A 139 -0.28 6.79 0.65
N VAL A 140 0.89 7.14 0.13
CA VAL A 140 1.29 8.54 -0.08
C VAL A 140 0.74 9.00 -1.42
N LEU A 141 -0.12 10.03 -1.44
CA LEU A 141 -0.74 10.50 -2.70
C LEU A 141 0.19 11.34 -3.55
N GLU A 142 1.02 12.19 -2.94
CA GLU A 142 1.94 13.10 -3.63
C GLU A 142 3.41 12.77 -3.28
N PRO A 143 4.00 11.70 -3.83
CA PRO A 143 5.39 11.31 -3.53
C PRO A 143 6.41 12.44 -3.74
N GLU A 144 6.15 13.36 -4.67
CA GLU A 144 6.99 14.53 -4.93
C GLU A 144 7.02 15.54 -3.77
N ARG A 145 6.01 15.56 -2.90
CA ARG A 145 5.93 16.44 -1.72
C ARG A 145 6.66 15.88 -0.50
N ILE A 146 7.04 14.59 -0.49
CA ILE A 146 7.88 13.97 0.57
C ILE A 146 9.17 14.78 0.81
N LYS A 147 9.80 15.28 -0.25
CA LYS A 147 11.04 16.06 -0.18
C LYS A 147 10.85 17.41 0.52
N LEU A 148 9.64 17.98 0.51
CA LEU A 148 9.35 19.25 1.17
C LEU A 148 9.33 19.06 2.68
N VAL A 149 8.62 18.03 3.15
CA VAL A 149 8.58 17.63 4.56
C VAL A 149 9.99 17.26 5.04
N SER A 150 10.67 16.38 4.30
CA SER A 150 12.03 15.94 4.66
C SER A 150 13.03 17.10 4.67
N GLY A 151 12.93 18.01 3.69
CA GLY A 151 13.80 19.18 3.59
C GLY A 151 13.58 20.19 4.72
N ALA A 152 12.33 20.37 5.16
CA ALA A 152 12.02 21.22 6.31
C ALA A 152 12.65 20.68 7.60
N LEU A 153 12.52 19.38 7.87
CA LEU A 153 13.12 18.72 9.03
C LEU A 153 14.65 18.77 9.01
N LEU A 154 15.27 18.50 7.85
CA LEU A 154 16.73 18.61 7.69
C LEU A 154 17.24 20.05 7.90
N ALA A 155 16.40 21.05 7.62
CA ALA A 155 16.70 22.45 7.89
C ALA A 155 16.40 22.87 9.34
N GLY A 156 16.01 21.94 10.23
CA GLY A 156 15.66 22.21 11.62
C GLY A 156 14.34 22.98 11.80
N LYS A 157 13.50 23.02 10.76
CA LYS A 157 12.17 23.64 10.83
C LYS A 157 11.16 22.67 11.43
N THR A 158 10.18 23.22 12.12
CA THR A 158 9.00 22.47 12.55
C THR A 158 8.07 22.22 11.37
N VAL A 159 7.60 20.98 11.26
CA VAL A 159 6.61 20.50 10.29
C VAL A 159 5.27 20.31 11.01
N GLN A 160 4.21 20.87 10.44
CA GLN A 160 2.86 20.72 10.96
C GLN A 160 2.15 19.49 10.37
N PHE A 161 1.37 18.78 11.18
CA PHE A 161 0.51 17.69 10.72
C PHE A 161 -0.94 17.86 11.15
N ALA A 162 -1.84 17.25 10.39
CA ALA A 162 -3.24 17.07 10.75
C ALA A 162 -3.62 15.59 10.61
N SER A 163 -4.60 15.12 11.40
CA SER A 163 -5.10 13.76 11.27
C SER A 163 -6.57 13.63 11.63
N ASP A 164 -7.30 12.85 10.84
CA ASP A 164 -8.68 12.45 11.16
C ASP A 164 -8.74 11.38 12.28
N TRP A 165 -7.60 10.83 12.69
CA TRP A 165 -7.51 9.82 13.75
C TRP A 165 -6.59 10.27 14.88
N PRO A 166 -6.89 9.89 16.14
CA PRO A 166 -5.90 10.02 17.20
C PRO A 166 -4.70 9.12 16.90
N ILE A 167 -3.50 9.69 16.97
CA ILE A 167 -2.25 8.96 16.80
C ILE A 167 -1.67 8.68 18.18
N ALA A 168 -1.40 7.41 18.47
CA ALA A 168 -0.79 7.00 19.74
C ALA A 168 0.69 7.40 19.81
N GLY A 169 1.19 7.54 21.03
CA GLY A 169 2.58 7.98 21.28
C GLY A 169 2.76 9.49 21.13
N ALA A 170 4.01 9.95 21.33
CA ALA A 170 4.38 11.34 21.13
C ALA A 170 4.87 11.55 19.69
N PRO A 171 4.53 12.67 19.04
CA PRO A 171 5.10 13.00 17.73
C PRO A 171 6.63 13.10 17.84
N PRO A 172 7.38 12.67 16.80
CA PRO A 172 8.83 12.83 16.75
C PRO A 172 9.27 14.29 16.79
N ASP A 173 10.55 14.51 17.11
CA ASP A 173 11.15 15.84 17.11
C ASP A 173 10.94 16.55 15.76
N GLY A 174 10.55 17.82 15.84
CA GLY A 174 10.24 18.64 14.67
C GLY A 174 8.82 18.46 14.11
N ILE A 175 8.01 17.55 14.65
CA ILE A 175 6.60 17.36 14.25
C ILE A 175 5.65 17.96 15.29
N THR A 176 4.67 18.75 14.84
CA THR A 176 3.61 19.30 15.70
C THR A 176 2.25 19.27 15.03
N ALA A 177 1.16 19.17 15.79
CA ALA A 177 -0.17 19.38 15.24
C ALA A 177 -0.36 20.86 14.84
N GLY A 178 -1.13 21.12 13.78
CA GLY A 178 -1.46 22.48 13.35
C GLY A 178 -2.56 22.54 12.30
N ASP A 179 -3.15 23.74 12.14
CA ASP A 179 -4.28 24.00 11.24
C ASP A 179 -3.84 24.18 9.77
N ALA A 180 -2.55 24.39 9.53
CA ALA A 180 -1.95 24.51 8.19
C ALA A 180 -0.92 23.38 7.99
N PRO A 181 -1.38 22.12 7.83
CA PRO A 181 -0.50 20.97 7.83
C PRO A 181 0.42 20.93 6.60
N ASP A 182 1.69 20.59 6.82
CA ASP A 182 2.62 20.18 5.78
C ASP A 182 2.32 18.74 5.30
N PHE A 183 1.78 17.89 6.17
CA PHE A 183 1.22 16.59 5.80
C PHE A 183 -0.04 16.23 6.60
N ALA A 184 -0.94 15.46 6.02
CA ALA A 184 -2.21 15.11 6.62
C ALA A 184 -2.52 13.61 6.49
N LEU A 185 -2.93 12.97 7.59
CA LEU A 185 -3.46 11.60 7.60
C LEU A 185 -4.99 11.66 7.48
N THR A 186 -5.52 11.42 6.28
CA THR A 186 -6.94 11.67 5.96
C THR A 186 -7.47 10.75 4.85
N LEU A 187 -8.80 10.54 4.80
CA LEU A 187 -9.47 9.98 3.61
C LEU A 187 -9.82 11.03 2.56
N CYS A 188 -9.83 12.31 2.95
CA CYS A 188 -10.42 13.41 2.20
C CYS A 188 -9.39 14.51 1.93
N PRO A 189 -8.42 14.28 1.03
CA PRO A 189 -7.34 15.23 0.76
C PRO A 189 -7.87 16.62 0.38
N ALA A 190 -7.22 17.65 0.91
CA ALA A 190 -7.56 19.05 0.66
C ALA A 190 -6.33 19.96 0.82
N GLY A 191 -6.22 20.97 -0.05
CA GLY A 191 -5.09 21.89 -0.05
C GLY A 191 -3.79 21.26 -0.57
N ASP A 192 -2.65 21.80 -0.12
CA ASP A 192 -1.33 21.50 -0.68
C ASP A 192 -0.42 20.65 0.23
N ALA A 193 -0.98 20.09 1.30
CA ALA A 193 -0.27 19.17 2.18
C ALA A 193 0.15 17.88 1.44
N LEU A 194 1.13 17.16 1.98
CA LEU A 194 1.36 15.75 1.63
C LEU A 194 0.26 14.89 2.26
N HIS A 195 -0.52 14.17 1.47
CA HIS A 195 -1.61 13.36 1.98
C HIS A 195 -1.21 11.89 2.16
N LEU A 196 -1.47 11.39 3.35
CA LEU A 196 -1.31 10.01 3.76
C LEU A 196 -2.71 9.41 3.88
N VAL A 197 -3.03 8.47 3.00
CA VAL A 197 -4.38 7.88 2.91
C VAL A 197 -4.34 6.45 3.45
N PRO A 198 -4.96 6.17 4.61
CA PRO A 198 -4.94 4.82 5.18
C PRO A 198 -5.78 3.86 4.34
N ARG A 199 -5.22 2.67 4.08
CA ARG A 199 -5.85 1.61 3.27
C ARG A 199 -6.77 0.74 4.12
N ILE A 200 -7.87 1.33 4.58
CA ILE A 200 -8.78 0.75 5.58
C ILE A 200 -10.25 0.72 5.15
N GLY A 201 -10.58 1.28 3.98
CA GLY A 201 -11.94 1.39 3.49
C GLY A 201 -12.48 0.09 2.88
N VAL A 202 -13.77 -0.15 3.10
CA VAL A 202 -14.58 -1.19 2.46
C VAL A 202 -15.80 -0.53 1.81
N LEU A 203 -15.92 -0.68 0.50
CA LEU A 203 -17.01 -0.12 -0.29
C LEU A 203 -18.22 -1.05 -0.29
N GLY A 204 -19.30 -0.60 0.33
CA GLY A 204 -20.60 -1.25 0.21
C GLY A 204 -21.25 -0.92 -1.12
N VAL A 205 -21.64 -1.93 -1.88
CA VAL A 205 -22.21 -1.74 -3.23
C VAL A 205 -23.60 -2.35 -3.33
N GLY A 206 -24.55 -1.55 -3.78
CA GLY A 206 -25.86 -1.99 -4.24
C GLY A 206 -26.09 -1.52 -5.68
N CYS A 207 -26.76 -2.34 -6.49
CA CYS A 207 -27.09 -1.97 -7.87
C CYS A 207 -28.34 -2.72 -8.36
N LYS A 208 -28.99 -2.21 -9.41
CA LYS A 208 -30.04 -2.96 -10.13
C LYS A 208 -29.43 -4.16 -10.87
N ARG A 209 -30.26 -5.16 -11.21
CA ARG A 209 -29.82 -6.33 -11.98
C ARG A 209 -29.33 -5.89 -13.37
N GLY A 210 -28.19 -6.41 -13.82
CA GLY A 210 -27.63 -6.10 -15.14
C GLY A 210 -26.97 -4.72 -15.23
N THR A 211 -26.67 -4.08 -14.08
CA THR A 211 -25.93 -2.80 -14.09
C THR A 211 -24.51 -3.05 -14.59
N SER A 212 -24.06 -2.26 -15.57
CA SER A 212 -22.74 -2.45 -16.19
C SER A 212 -21.59 -1.98 -15.28
N ALA A 213 -20.37 -2.46 -15.56
CA ALA A 213 -19.18 -2.04 -14.82
C ALA A 213 -18.85 -0.56 -15.05
N GLU A 214 -19.14 -0.05 -16.24
CA GLU A 214 -18.97 1.36 -16.63
C GLU A 214 -19.92 2.25 -15.82
N THR A 215 -21.19 1.84 -15.69
CA THR A 215 -22.17 2.57 -14.87
C THR A 215 -21.75 2.63 -13.40
N LEU A 216 -21.19 1.54 -12.87
CA LEU A 216 -20.63 1.49 -11.52
C LEU A 216 -19.41 2.40 -11.38
N ALA A 217 -18.52 2.42 -12.37
CA ALA A 217 -17.33 3.27 -12.37
C ALA A 217 -17.67 4.76 -12.43
N GLU A 218 -18.64 5.16 -13.25
CA GLU A 218 -19.15 6.53 -13.33
C GLU A 218 -19.77 6.97 -12.00
N ALA A 219 -20.66 6.15 -11.43
CA ALA A 219 -21.26 6.42 -10.13
C ALA A 219 -20.22 6.46 -9.01
N PHE A 220 -19.17 5.64 -9.10
CA PHE A 220 -18.09 5.60 -8.11
C PHE A 220 -17.20 6.85 -8.19
N ALA A 221 -16.87 7.30 -9.41
CA ALA A 221 -16.15 8.55 -9.61
C ALA A 221 -16.93 9.74 -9.05
N ALA A 222 -18.25 9.79 -9.29
CA ALA A 222 -19.12 10.82 -8.73
C ALA A 222 -19.22 10.74 -7.19
N PHE A 223 -19.30 9.54 -6.62
CA PHE A 223 -19.25 9.32 -5.17
C PHE A 223 -17.94 9.83 -4.57
N CYS A 224 -16.80 9.55 -5.20
CA CYS A 224 -15.50 10.03 -4.72
C CYS A 224 -15.40 11.56 -4.82
N ALA A 225 -15.79 12.14 -5.96
CA ALA A 225 -15.76 13.58 -6.16
C ALA A 225 -16.65 14.34 -5.16
N GLN A 226 -17.87 13.86 -4.91
CA GLN A 226 -18.81 14.50 -3.98
C GLN A 226 -18.25 14.54 -2.55
N ASN A 227 -17.53 13.49 -2.14
CA ASN A 227 -17.02 13.37 -0.77
C ASN A 227 -15.55 13.80 -0.64
N ARG A 228 -14.90 14.20 -1.74
CA ARG A 228 -13.44 14.36 -1.85
C ARG A 228 -12.66 13.13 -1.37
N LEU A 229 -13.24 11.95 -1.55
CA LEU A 229 -12.66 10.69 -1.09
C LEU A 229 -11.49 10.28 -1.97
N ALA A 230 -10.34 10.00 -1.36
CA ALA A 230 -9.22 9.34 -2.01
C ALA A 230 -9.54 7.84 -2.23
N PRO A 231 -9.74 7.37 -3.46
CA PRO A 231 -10.12 5.98 -3.73
C PRO A 231 -9.07 4.95 -3.25
N GLN A 232 -7.82 5.38 -3.07
CA GLN A 232 -6.71 4.57 -2.54
C GLN A 232 -6.97 4.05 -1.13
N CYS A 233 -7.91 4.62 -0.39
CA CYS A 233 -8.29 4.09 0.92
C CYS A 233 -9.05 2.75 0.82
N ILE A 234 -9.69 2.46 -0.31
CA ILE A 234 -10.57 1.30 -0.49
C ILE A 234 -9.74 0.08 -0.85
N THR A 235 -9.97 -1.00 -0.12
CA THR A 235 -9.24 -2.26 -0.26
C THR A 235 -10.12 -3.47 -0.51
N ALA A 236 -11.43 -3.32 -0.37
CA ALA A 236 -12.40 -4.39 -0.56
C ALA A 236 -13.78 -3.80 -0.88
N ALA A 237 -14.65 -4.64 -1.44
CA ALA A 237 -16.05 -4.33 -1.65
C ALA A 237 -16.96 -5.36 -0.97
N ALA A 238 -18.20 -4.99 -0.70
CA ALA A 238 -19.18 -5.87 -0.08
C ALA A 238 -20.60 -5.65 -0.62
N SER A 239 -21.35 -6.73 -0.81
CA SER A 239 -22.74 -6.68 -1.26
C SER A 239 -23.58 -7.82 -0.65
N ILE A 240 -24.82 -7.96 -1.13
CA ILE A 240 -25.72 -9.07 -0.78
C ILE A 240 -25.48 -10.27 -1.70
N ASP A 241 -25.65 -11.49 -1.19
CA ASP A 241 -25.46 -12.77 -1.91
C ASP A 241 -26.26 -12.90 -3.22
N LEU A 242 -27.42 -12.24 -3.33
CA LEU A 242 -28.17 -12.12 -4.59
C LEU A 242 -27.34 -11.52 -5.73
N LYS A 243 -26.22 -10.86 -5.41
CA LYS A 243 -25.28 -10.22 -6.36
C LYS A 243 -24.00 -11.01 -6.61
N GLN A 244 -23.87 -12.22 -6.07
CA GLN A 244 -22.68 -13.06 -6.27
C GLN A 244 -22.38 -13.38 -7.74
N ASN A 245 -23.39 -13.35 -8.60
CA ASN A 245 -23.27 -13.60 -10.05
C ASN A 245 -23.48 -12.34 -10.90
N GLU A 246 -23.45 -11.14 -10.30
CA GLU A 246 -23.65 -9.88 -11.04
C GLU A 246 -22.38 -9.49 -11.79
N ALA A 247 -22.34 -9.75 -13.10
CA ALA A 247 -21.15 -9.58 -13.93
C ALA A 247 -20.56 -8.16 -13.88
N GLY A 248 -21.41 -7.11 -13.87
CA GLY A 248 -20.94 -5.73 -13.80
C GLY A 248 -20.26 -5.40 -12.47
N LEU A 249 -20.80 -5.89 -11.34
CA LEU A 249 -20.19 -5.73 -10.02
C LEU A 249 -18.85 -6.45 -9.94
N LEU A 250 -18.81 -7.72 -10.34
CA LEU A 250 -17.58 -8.52 -10.30
C LEU A 250 -16.49 -7.91 -11.17
N THR A 251 -16.84 -7.43 -12.36
CA THR A 251 -15.90 -6.77 -13.28
C THR A 251 -15.39 -5.45 -12.72
N PHE A 252 -16.27 -4.62 -12.16
CA PHE A 252 -15.90 -3.37 -11.48
C PHE A 252 -14.94 -3.61 -10.32
N CYS A 253 -15.21 -4.59 -9.45
CA CYS A 253 -14.31 -4.88 -8.33
C CYS A 253 -12.98 -5.48 -8.81
N LYS A 254 -13.00 -6.33 -9.84
CA LYS A 254 -11.79 -6.90 -10.43
C LYS A 254 -10.89 -5.81 -11.02
N SER A 255 -11.42 -4.80 -11.70
CA SER A 255 -10.61 -3.70 -12.26
C SER A 255 -9.89 -2.88 -11.19
N HIS A 256 -10.42 -2.87 -9.95
CA HIS A 256 -9.82 -2.22 -8.79
C HIS A 256 -9.01 -3.18 -7.90
N SER A 257 -8.89 -4.46 -8.29
CA SER A 257 -8.29 -5.52 -7.47
C SER A 257 -8.91 -5.67 -6.07
N TRP A 258 -10.21 -5.35 -5.93
CA TRP A 258 -10.92 -5.47 -4.67
C TRP A 258 -11.51 -6.87 -4.51
N PRO A 259 -11.16 -7.63 -3.46
CA PRO A 259 -11.95 -8.79 -3.06
C PRO A 259 -13.37 -8.35 -2.71
N VAL A 260 -14.36 -9.15 -3.11
CA VAL A 260 -15.78 -8.87 -2.87
C VAL A 260 -16.33 -9.89 -1.90
N GLN A 261 -16.94 -9.41 -0.82
CA GLN A 261 -17.66 -10.24 0.14
C GLN A 261 -19.17 -10.14 -0.09
N PHE A 262 -19.86 -11.26 0.07
CA PHE A 262 -21.30 -11.34 -0.08
C PHE A 262 -21.94 -11.85 1.20
N PHE A 263 -23.02 -11.20 1.62
CA PHE A 263 -23.75 -11.53 2.84
C PHE A 263 -25.19 -11.90 2.54
N THR A 264 -25.76 -12.81 3.33
CA THR A 264 -27.18 -13.13 3.27
C THR A 264 -28.03 -12.00 3.85
N ALA A 265 -29.31 -11.97 3.49
CA ALA A 265 -30.27 -11.02 4.07
C ALA A 265 -30.37 -11.12 5.61
N GLU A 266 -30.15 -12.29 6.19
CA GLU A 266 -30.12 -12.50 7.64
C GLU A 266 -28.88 -11.86 8.27
N GLN A 267 -27.70 -12.10 7.70
CA GLN A 267 -26.44 -11.49 8.16
C GLN A 267 -26.52 -9.97 8.13
N LEU A 268 -27.03 -9.40 7.02
CA LEU A 268 -27.18 -7.95 6.89
C LEU A 268 -28.14 -7.36 7.95
N ARG A 269 -29.26 -8.02 8.25
CA ARG A 269 -30.18 -7.57 9.31
C ARG A 269 -29.52 -7.55 10.69
N ALA A 270 -28.61 -8.48 10.95
CA ALA A 270 -27.84 -8.55 12.18
C ALA A 270 -26.68 -7.53 12.26
N ALA A 271 -26.41 -6.78 11.19
CA ALA A 271 -25.34 -5.77 11.19
C ALA A 271 -25.58 -4.72 12.28
N PRO A 272 -24.56 -4.41 13.11
CA PRO A 272 -24.68 -3.40 14.16
C PRO A 272 -24.67 -1.99 13.56
N GLY A 273 -25.47 -1.09 14.13
CA GLY A 273 -25.49 0.32 13.75
C GLY A 273 -26.85 0.82 13.27
N SER A 274 -26.88 2.06 12.80
CA SER A 274 -28.05 2.70 12.21
C SER A 274 -27.82 2.92 10.73
N PHE A 275 -28.83 2.60 9.92
CA PHE A 275 -28.73 2.55 8.47
C PHE A 275 -29.88 3.30 7.81
N THR A 276 -29.64 3.82 6.62
CA THR A 276 -30.61 4.53 5.79
C THR A 276 -31.59 3.53 5.15
N PRO A 277 -32.86 3.46 5.58
CA PRO A 277 -33.79 2.43 5.10
C PRO A 277 -34.24 2.71 3.67
N SER A 278 -34.66 1.65 2.97
CA SER A 278 -35.22 1.72 1.61
C SER A 278 -36.30 0.67 1.43
N ALA A 279 -37.54 1.13 1.28
CA ALA A 279 -38.70 0.26 1.08
C ALA A 279 -38.54 -0.63 -0.17
N PHE A 280 -37.97 -0.09 -1.25
CA PHE A 280 -37.69 -0.86 -2.47
C PHE A 280 -36.66 -1.97 -2.24
N VAL A 281 -35.59 -1.69 -1.48
CA VAL A 281 -34.57 -2.72 -1.17
C VAL A 281 -35.18 -3.78 -0.25
N GLN A 282 -35.98 -3.38 0.73
CA GLN A 282 -36.69 -4.29 1.63
C GLN A 282 -37.61 -5.25 0.86
N SER A 283 -38.39 -4.75 -0.10
CA SER A 283 -39.32 -5.59 -0.87
C SER A 283 -38.62 -6.59 -1.79
N VAL A 284 -37.40 -6.28 -2.24
CA VAL A 284 -36.64 -7.13 -3.18
C VAL A 284 -35.72 -8.11 -2.47
N THR A 285 -35.09 -7.67 -1.38
CA THR A 285 -33.97 -8.40 -0.75
C THR A 285 -34.28 -8.91 0.65
N GLY A 286 -35.38 -8.46 1.26
CA GLY A 286 -35.70 -8.75 2.66
C GLY A 286 -34.92 -7.90 3.66
N VAL A 287 -34.12 -6.92 3.21
CA VAL A 287 -33.34 -5.98 4.04
C VAL A 287 -33.56 -4.54 3.57
N ASP A 288 -33.65 -3.60 4.49
CA ASP A 288 -33.91 -2.18 4.21
C ASP A 288 -32.71 -1.45 3.60
N ASN A 289 -31.51 -1.98 3.73
CA ASN A 289 -30.28 -1.40 3.23
C ASN A 289 -29.29 -2.52 2.87
N VAL A 290 -28.62 -2.41 1.73
CA VAL A 290 -27.56 -3.36 1.36
C VAL A 290 -26.19 -2.72 1.54
N CYS A 291 -25.93 -1.57 0.90
CA CYS A 291 -24.59 -0.99 0.83
C CYS A 291 -24.00 -0.64 2.20
N GLU A 292 -24.72 0.05 3.09
CA GLU A 292 -24.14 0.45 4.38
C GLU A 292 -23.94 -0.78 5.29
N ARG A 293 -24.92 -1.69 5.33
CA ARG A 293 -24.86 -2.91 6.16
C ARG A 293 -23.73 -3.84 5.71
N SER A 294 -23.59 -4.05 4.39
CA SER A 294 -22.53 -4.89 3.84
C SER A 294 -21.16 -4.28 4.08
N ALA A 295 -21.01 -2.96 3.94
CA ALA A 295 -19.78 -2.26 4.23
C ALA A 295 -19.37 -2.44 5.69
N VAL A 296 -20.28 -2.21 6.64
CA VAL A 296 -20.02 -2.33 8.09
C VAL A 296 -19.63 -3.74 8.47
N LEU A 297 -20.34 -4.77 7.99
CA LEU A 297 -20.01 -6.16 8.28
C LEU A 297 -18.63 -6.56 7.75
N ALA A 298 -18.32 -6.21 6.49
CA ALA A 298 -17.03 -6.55 5.89
C ALA A 298 -15.86 -5.73 6.45
N ALA A 299 -16.12 -4.52 6.94
CA ALA A 299 -15.11 -3.72 7.63
C ALA A 299 -14.89 -4.16 9.08
N GLY A 300 -15.92 -4.72 9.74
CA GLY A 300 -15.92 -4.92 11.19
C GLY A 300 -15.71 -3.58 11.93
N GLY A 301 -16.23 -2.49 11.37
CA GLY A 301 -15.89 -1.14 11.80
C GLY A 301 -16.98 -0.12 11.52
N THR A 302 -16.62 1.15 11.39
CA THR A 302 -17.56 2.28 11.42
C THR A 302 -17.92 2.77 10.03
N LEU A 303 -19.19 3.09 9.83
CA LEU A 303 -19.67 3.77 8.63
C LEU A 303 -19.15 5.21 8.61
N VAL A 304 -18.50 5.62 7.51
CA VAL A 304 -17.93 6.97 7.31
C VAL A 304 -18.75 7.76 6.29
N PHE A 305 -19.11 7.12 5.17
CA PHE A 305 -20.02 7.70 4.20
C PHE A 305 -21.30 6.89 4.13
N HIS A 306 -22.40 7.56 4.41
CA HIS A 306 -23.75 7.04 4.25
C HIS A 306 -24.08 6.79 2.78
N LYS A 307 -25.25 6.18 2.57
CA LYS A 307 -25.78 5.82 1.26
C LYS A 307 -25.78 7.00 0.29
N TYR A 308 -24.89 6.92 -0.68
CA TYR A 308 -24.97 7.62 -1.96
C TYR A 308 -25.85 6.84 -2.91
N ALA A 309 -26.69 7.52 -3.69
CA ALA A 309 -27.56 6.89 -4.68
C ALA A 309 -27.53 7.66 -6.00
N HIS A 310 -27.19 6.98 -7.09
CA HIS A 310 -27.14 7.56 -8.42
C HIS A 310 -27.47 6.50 -9.46
N THR A 311 -28.38 6.81 -10.40
CA THR A 311 -28.73 5.96 -11.56
C THR A 311 -29.02 4.48 -11.25
N GLY A 312 -29.52 4.15 -10.06
CA GLY A 312 -29.80 2.76 -9.65
C GLY A 312 -28.60 2.00 -9.07
N VAL A 313 -27.49 2.70 -8.83
CA VAL A 313 -26.33 2.29 -8.04
C VAL A 313 -26.40 2.97 -6.67
N THR A 314 -25.96 2.27 -5.64
CA THR A 314 -25.80 2.82 -4.30
C THR A 314 -24.45 2.45 -3.71
N PHE A 315 -23.76 3.43 -3.14
CA PHE A 315 -22.48 3.24 -2.46
C PHE A 315 -22.56 3.69 -1.01
N ALA A 316 -21.77 3.04 -0.17
CA ALA A 316 -21.48 3.47 1.18
C ALA A 316 -20.05 3.07 1.52
N LEU A 317 -19.39 3.78 2.44
CA LEU A 317 -18.04 3.44 2.87
C LEU A 317 -18.02 3.21 4.38
N ALA A 318 -17.56 2.04 4.79
CA ALA A 318 -17.15 1.78 6.16
C ALA A 318 -15.63 1.62 6.21
N VAL A 319 -15.03 1.91 7.36
CA VAL A 319 -13.59 1.75 7.59
C VAL A 319 -13.34 0.69 8.66
N ARG A 320 -12.30 -0.12 8.44
CA ARG A 320 -11.78 -1.03 9.46
C ARG A 320 -11.24 -0.24 10.65
N PRO A 321 -11.22 -0.82 11.87
CA PRO A 321 -10.55 -0.21 13.01
C PRO A 321 -9.11 0.17 12.66
N TYR A 322 -8.73 1.40 13.00
CA TYR A 322 -7.45 1.98 12.63
C TYR A 322 -6.90 2.80 13.79
N ALA A 323 -5.67 2.49 14.20
CA ALA A 323 -4.99 3.10 15.33
C ALA A 323 -3.53 3.38 14.95
N PRO A 324 -3.27 4.52 14.28
CA PRO A 324 -1.90 4.90 13.93
C PRO A 324 -1.06 5.18 15.17
N ASP A 325 0.25 4.93 15.11
CA ASP A 325 1.20 5.15 16.20
C ASP A 325 2.49 5.82 15.70
N TRP A 326 2.99 6.80 16.45
CA TRP A 326 4.30 7.42 16.20
C TRP A 326 5.48 6.48 16.45
N ARG A 327 5.29 5.40 17.20
CA ARG A 327 6.31 4.39 17.47
C ARG A 327 6.34 3.35 16.35
N TRP A 328 7.27 3.52 15.42
CA TRP A 328 7.36 2.65 14.23
C TRP A 328 8.74 2.02 13.99
N GLN A 329 9.81 2.60 14.53
CA GLN A 329 11.19 2.14 14.29
C GLN A 329 11.68 1.02 15.24
N ASN A 330 10.81 0.49 16.12
CA ASN A 330 11.19 -0.49 17.16
C ASN A 330 10.33 -1.77 17.16
N VAL A 331 9.82 -2.19 15.99
CA VAL A 331 9.09 -3.47 15.84
C VAL A 331 9.74 -4.35 14.80
#